data_AF-A0A2G9THE3-F1
#
_entry.id   AF-A0A2G9THE3-F1
#
_cell.length_a   1.000
_cell.length_b   1.000
_cell.length_c   1.000
_cell.angle_alpha   90.00
_cell.angle_beta   90.00
_cell.angle_gamma   90.00
#
_symmetry.space_group_name_H-M   'P 1'
#
loop_
_entity.id
_entity.type
_entity.pdbx_description
1 polymer ?
#
loop_
_entity_poly.entity_id
_entity_poly.type
_entity_poly.pdbx_seq_one_letter_code
_entity_poly.pdbx_strand_id
1 'polypeptide(L)'
;KTDMHENAFLICNLVKSRIERKICSNGEYFIDGKCRNAHVRYKRQGTAGSGRVGDFCSFNTDCLTVTFTCIQPKREADTGSAAPAGVRPRWWYNAVTGTCEQFMWDPWDETEMQSPNNFKTREHCESYCRD
;
A
#
# COMPACT_ATOMS: atom_id res chain seq x y z
N LYS A 1 -17.70 -24.50 11.43
CA LYS A 1 -17.31 -23.89 10.14
C LYS A 1 -18.18 -22.66 9.93
N THR A 2 -17.68 -21.48 10.31
CA THR A 2 -18.47 -20.24 10.20
C THR A 2 -18.35 -19.78 8.77
N ASP A 3 -19.41 -19.95 8.00
CA ASP A 3 -19.46 -19.54 6.60
C ASP A 3 -19.66 -18.01 6.54
N MET A 4 -18.55 -17.28 6.68
CA MET A 4 -18.52 -15.83 6.57
C MET A 4 -18.61 -15.45 5.09
N HIS A 5 -19.81 -15.40 4.54
CA HIS A 5 -20.01 -14.76 3.24
C HIS A 5 -19.71 -13.26 3.39
N GLU A 6 -18.62 -12.79 2.77
CA GLU A 6 -18.11 -11.41 2.84
C GLU A 6 -19.10 -10.33 2.33
N ASN A 7 -20.16 -10.76 1.64
CA ASN A 7 -21.20 -9.89 1.11
C ASN A 7 -22.46 -9.78 2.00
N ALA A 8 -22.42 -10.32 3.23
CA ALA A 8 -23.57 -10.32 4.14
C ALA A 8 -23.45 -9.28 5.27
N PHE A 9 -24.57 -8.67 5.64
CA PHE A 9 -24.67 -7.69 6.72
C PHE A 9 -25.92 -7.92 7.58
N LEU A 10 -25.94 -7.33 8.77
CA LEU A 10 -27.03 -7.47 9.74
C LEU A 10 -27.83 -6.17 9.82
N ILE A 11 -29.16 -6.27 9.76
CA ILE A 11 -30.08 -5.15 9.98
C ILE A 11 -30.92 -5.44 11.22
N CYS A 12 -31.08 -4.45 12.10
CA CYS A 12 -32.02 -4.54 13.21
C CYS A 12 -33.45 -4.29 12.71
N ASN A 13 -34.30 -5.31 12.75
CA ASN A 13 -35.71 -5.15 12.49
C ASN A 13 -36.43 -4.83 13.81
N LEU A 14 -36.68 -3.54 14.04
CA LEU A 14 -37.31 -3.03 15.27
C LEU A 14 -38.77 -3.48 15.44
N VAL A 15 -39.46 -3.78 14.35
CA VAL A 15 -40.86 -4.27 14.39
C VAL A 15 -40.91 -5.72 14.88
N LYS A 16 -39.91 -6.52 14.50
CA LYS A 16 -39.81 -7.93 14.88
C LYS A 16 -38.87 -8.16 16.07
N SER A 17 -38.32 -7.09 16.64
CA SER A 17 -37.31 -7.11 17.71
C SER A 17 -36.19 -8.13 17.48
N ARG A 18 -35.73 -8.29 16.23
CA ARG A 18 -34.71 -9.28 15.86
C ARG A 18 -33.73 -8.76 14.83
N ILE A 19 -32.54 -9.35 14.81
CA ILE A 19 -31.53 -9.06 13.80
C ILE A 19 -31.80 -9.94 12.58
N GLU A 20 -31.89 -9.33 11.40
CA GLU A 20 -32.08 -10.03 10.12
C GLU A 20 -30.80 -9.90 9.27
N ARG A 21 -30.29 -11.04 8.78
CA ARG A 21 -29.18 -11.08 7.84
C ARG A 21 -29.67 -10.70 6.44
N LYS A 22 -28.96 -9.79 5.78
CA LYS A 22 -29.14 -9.38 4.39
C LYS A 22 -27.84 -9.61 3.61
N ILE A 23 -27.96 -9.72 2.30
CA ILE A 23 -26.85 -9.99 1.38
C ILE A 23 -26.87 -8.90 0.31
N CYS A 24 -25.71 -8.33 0.00
CA CYS A 24 -25.54 -7.40 -1.11
C CYS A 24 -25.76 -8.09 -2.47
N SER A 25 -25.95 -7.31 -3.53
CA SER A 25 -26.17 -7.84 -4.89
C SER A 25 -24.97 -8.65 -5.39
N ASN A 26 -25.15 -9.48 -6.42
CA ASN A 26 -24.08 -10.30 -6.98
C ASN A 26 -22.88 -9.43 -7.42
N GLY A 27 -21.71 -9.68 -6.83
CA GLY A 27 -20.47 -8.93 -7.09
C GLY A 27 -20.23 -7.73 -6.17
N GLU A 28 -21.14 -7.45 -5.24
CA GLU A 28 -21.01 -6.39 -4.24
C GLU A 28 -20.65 -6.95 -2.85
N TYR A 29 -19.90 -6.15 -2.10
CA TYR A 29 -19.41 -6.44 -0.76
C TYR A 29 -19.89 -5.35 0.20
N PHE A 30 -20.12 -5.69 1.46
CA PHE A 30 -20.55 -4.73 2.46
C PHE A 30 -19.31 -4.06 3.10
N ILE A 31 -19.07 -2.78 2.76
CA ILE A 31 -17.91 -2.00 3.22
C ILE A 31 -18.41 -0.62 3.69
N ASP A 32 -17.99 -0.19 4.89
CA ASP A 32 -18.36 1.11 5.50
C ASP A 32 -19.87 1.36 5.54
N GLY A 33 -20.67 0.35 5.88
CA GLY A 33 -22.12 0.50 6.00
C GLY A 33 -22.88 0.55 4.66
N LYS A 34 -22.21 0.31 3.52
CA LYS A 34 -22.83 0.29 2.17
C LYS A 34 -22.39 -0.93 1.36
N CYS A 35 -23.27 -1.42 0.48
CA CYS A 35 -22.89 -2.38 -0.54
C CYS A 35 -22.08 -1.65 -1.64
N ARG A 36 -20.88 -2.14 -1.93
CA ARG A 36 -19.97 -1.59 -2.96
C ARG A 36 -19.45 -2.72 -3.85
N ASN A 37 -19.24 -2.44 -5.12
CA ASN A 37 -18.65 -3.41 -6.05
C ASN A 37 -17.13 -3.55 -5.79
N ALA A 38 -16.63 -4.77 -5.59
CA ALA A 38 -15.19 -5.01 -5.37
C ALA A 38 -14.31 -4.77 -6.62
N HIS A 39 -14.91 -4.65 -7.81
CA HIS A 39 -14.17 -4.32 -9.03
C HIS A 39 -13.68 -2.87 -9.09
N VAL A 40 -14.02 -2.03 -8.11
CA VAL A 40 -13.35 -0.74 -7.97
C VAL A 40 -12.02 -0.99 -7.27
N ARG A 41 -11.01 -1.40 -8.05
CA ARG A 41 -9.62 -1.15 -7.69
C ARG A 41 -9.52 0.36 -7.50
N TYR A 42 -9.58 0.84 -6.26
CA TYR A 42 -8.90 2.07 -5.93
C TYR A 42 -7.47 1.83 -6.38
N LYS A 43 -7.06 2.48 -7.47
CA LYS A 43 -5.64 2.72 -7.66
C LYS A 43 -5.25 3.37 -6.35
N ARG A 44 -4.50 2.67 -5.50
CA ARG A 44 -3.62 3.35 -4.57
C ARG A 44 -2.71 4.15 -5.50
N GLN A 45 -3.11 5.38 -5.82
CA GLN A 45 -2.14 6.42 -6.09
C GLN A 45 -1.37 6.50 -4.79
N GLY A 46 -0.35 5.66 -4.67
CA GLY A 46 0.72 5.87 -3.73
C GLY A 46 1.40 7.15 -4.18
N THR A 47 0.79 8.28 -3.83
CA THR A 47 1.53 9.51 -3.59
C THR A 47 2.34 9.20 -2.35
N ALA A 48 3.61 8.89 -2.57
CA ALA A 48 4.60 8.95 -1.51
C ALA A 48 4.44 10.32 -0.82
N GLY A 49 4.14 10.29 0.49
CA GLY A 49 4.15 11.45 1.39
C GLY A 49 2.86 12.28 1.44
N SER A 50 2.24 12.36 2.62
CA SER A 50 1.39 13.51 3.02
C SER A 50 1.18 13.59 4.53
N GLY A 51 2.19 13.25 5.35
CA GLY A 51 2.14 13.67 6.75
C GLY A 51 2.58 15.13 6.85
N ARG A 52 1.67 16.06 7.12
CA ARG A 52 2.02 17.43 7.49
C ARG A 52 2.03 17.56 9.01
N VAL A 53 2.71 18.58 9.53
CA VAL A 53 2.63 18.93 10.96
C VAL A 53 1.17 19.17 11.34
N GLY A 54 0.61 18.30 12.18
CA GLY A 54 -0.77 18.38 12.66
C GLY A 54 -1.69 17.19 12.32
N ASP A 55 -1.23 16.22 11.53
CA ASP A 55 -2.04 15.04 11.21
C ASP A 55 -2.00 13.98 12.34
N PHE A 56 -3.18 13.49 12.75
CA PHE A 56 -3.34 12.54 13.86
C PHE A 56 -3.06 11.10 13.39
N CYS A 57 -1.87 10.58 13.69
CA CYS A 57 -1.52 9.19 13.41
C CYS A 57 -2.33 8.23 14.31
N SER A 58 -3.07 7.29 13.72
CA SER A 58 -3.63 6.16 14.48
C SER A 58 -2.49 5.20 14.85
N PHE A 59 -2.43 4.83 16.13
CA PHE A 59 -1.39 3.99 16.74
C PHE A 59 -0.93 2.85 15.79
N ASN A 60 0.35 2.90 15.41
CA ASN A 60 1.12 1.89 14.69
C ASN A 60 0.89 1.69 13.18
N THR A 61 0.20 2.56 12.44
CA THR A 61 0.08 2.38 10.96
C THR A 61 0.74 3.46 10.11
N ASP A 62 0.80 4.73 10.52
CA ASP A 62 1.21 5.81 9.58
C ASP A 62 2.24 6.81 10.14
N CYS A 63 3.39 6.30 10.60
CA CYS A 63 4.64 7.08 10.67
C CYS A 63 5.83 6.12 10.74
N LEU A 64 6.11 5.41 9.66
CA LEU A 64 7.50 5.00 9.44
C LEU A 64 8.29 6.30 9.33
N THR A 65 9.01 6.66 10.40
CA THR A 65 9.86 7.85 10.42
C THR A 65 10.77 7.81 9.20
N VAL A 66 11.11 8.96 8.62
CA VAL A 66 12.04 9.09 7.49
C VAL A 66 13.26 8.17 7.64
N THR A 67 13.80 8.06 8.86
CA THR A 67 14.90 7.18 9.23
C THR A 67 14.64 5.70 8.90
N PHE A 68 13.47 5.15 9.22
CA PHE A 68 13.14 3.75 8.95
C PHE A 68 12.97 3.47 7.47
N THR A 69 12.48 4.42 6.69
CA THR A 69 12.42 4.28 5.23
C THR A 69 13.82 4.25 4.65
N CYS A 70 14.66 5.24 4.97
CA CYS A 70 15.96 5.42 4.33
C CYS A 70 16.99 4.32 4.65
N ILE A 71 16.78 3.52 5.69
CA ILE A 71 17.64 2.36 6.01
C ILE A 71 17.18 1.05 5.36
N GLN A 72 16.00 1.00 4.73
CA GLN A 72 15.52 -0.24 4.13
C GLN A 72 16.40 -0.63 2.94
N PRO A 73 16.69 -1.92 2.74
CA PRO A 73 17.52 -2.40 1.64
C PRO A 73 16.80 -2.26 0.28
N LYS A 74 17.57 -2.06 -0.79
CA LYS A 74 17.07 -2.19 -2.15
C LYS A 74 16.89 -3.65 -2.52
N ARG A 75 15.91 -3.91 -3.39
CA ARG A 75 15.67 -5.20 -4.01
C ARG A 75 15.91 -5.06 -5.51
N GLU A 76 17.07 -5.55 -5.94
CA GLU A 76 17.48 -5.50 -7.34
C GLU A 76 16.62 -6.46 -8.16
N ALA A 77 16.02 -5.97 -9.24
CA ALA A 77 15.28 -6.81 -10.17
C ALA A 77 16.23 -7.74 -10.93
N ASP A 78 15.73 -8.92 -11.33
CA ASP A 78 16.44 -9.77 -12.29
C ASP A 78 16.45 -9.07 -13.66
N THR A 79 17.64 -8.67 -14.11
CA THR A 79 17.86 -8.05 -15.42
C THR A 79 18.24 -9.07 -16.49
N GLY A 80 18.12 -10.36 -16.20
CA GLY A 80 18.38 -11.45 -17.15
C GLY A 80 17.37 -11.52 -18.30
N SER A 81 17.56 -12.51 -19.18
CA SER A 81 16.75 -12.72 -20.39
C SER A 81 15.26 -12.98 -20.12
N ALA A 82 14.91 -13.29 -18.86
CA ALA A 82 13.54 -13.52 -18.39
C ALA A 82 12.98 -12.33 -17.59
N ALA A 83 13.62 -11.16 -17.62
CA ALA A 83 13.19 -9.98 -16.89
C ALA A 83 11.72 -9.62 -17.23
N PRO A 84 10.86 -9.43 -16.21
CA PRO A 84 9.46 -9.11 -16.45
C PRO A 84 9.30 -7.75 -17.13
N ALA A 85 8.26 -7.63 -17.97
CA ALA A 85 7.91 -6.40 -18.67
C ALA A 85 7.48 -5.32 -17.65
N GLY A 86 8.43 -4.52 -17.18
CA GLY A 86 8.18 -3.51 -16.15
C GLY A 86 9.39 -3.08 -15.33
N VAL A 87 10.49 -3.84 -15.39
CA VAL A 87 11.75 -3.49 -14.73
C VAL A 87 12.22 -2.11 -15.21
N ARG A 88 12.46 -1.20 -14.27
CA ARG A 88 12.79 0.20 -14.56
C ARG A 88 13.75 0.80 -13.54
N PRO A 89 14.57 1.78 -13.95
CA PRO A 89 15.47 2.46 -13.03
C PRO A 89 14.70 3.26 -11.97
N ARG A 90 15.14 3.15 -10.72
CA ARG A 90 14.68 3.90 -9.55
C ARG A 90 15.86 4.32 -8.70
N TRP A 91 15.63 5.25 -7.78
CA TRP A 91 16.60 5.75 -6.82
C TRP A 91 16.33 5.16 -5.45
N TRP A 92 17.38 4.76 -4.75
CA TRP A 92 17.35 4.22 -3.41
C TRP A 92 18.43 4.92 -2.58
N TYR A 93 18.13 5.24 -1.32
CA TYR A 93 19.11 5.84 -0.43
C TYR A 93 19.98 4.76 0.20
N ASN A 94 21.29 4.85 -0.08
CA ASN A 94 22.29 4.01 0.53
C ASN A 94 22.74 4.60 1.86
N ALA A 95 22.25 4.06 2.96
CA ALA A 95 22.64 4.49 4.30
C ALA A 95 24.11 4.21 4.63
N VAL A 96 24.79 3.31 3.90
CA VAL A 96 26.22 3.02 4.08
C VAL A 96 27.08 4.10 3.45
N THR A 97 26.75 4.53 2.22
CA THR A 97 27.52 5.57 1.51
C THR A 97 26.99 6.97 1.83
N GLY A 98 25.79 7.10 2.39
CA GLY A 98 25.11 8.37 2.63
C GLY A 98 24.65 9.06 1.35
N THR A 99 24.39 8.29 0.28
CA THR A 99 24.05 8.83 -1.04
C THR A 99 22.91 8.09 -1.71
N CYS A 100 22.20 8.77 -2.60
CA CYS A 100 21.17 8.16 -3.43
C CYS A 100 21.80 7.49 -4.64
N GLU A 101 21.55 6.19 -4.80
CA GLU A 101 22.09 5.34 -5.86
C GLU A 101 20.94 4.82 -6.74
N GLN A 102 21.23 4.59 -8.02
CA GLN A 102 20.25 4.04 -8.95
C GLN A 102 20.26 2.51 -8.90
N PHE A 103 19.08 1.90 -9.00
CA PHE A 103 18.89 0.45 -9.08
C PHE A 103 17.76 0.09 -10.05
N MET A 104 17.76 -1.13 -10.55
CA MET A 104 16.68 -1.67 -11.36
C MET A 104 15.61 -2.26 -10.44
N TRP A 105 14.39 -1.78 -10.61
CA TRP A 105 13.27 -2.14 -9.75
C TRP A 105 12.15 -2.77 -10.54
N ASP A 106 11.60 -3.86 -10.01
CA ASP A 106 10.45 -4.56 -10.57
C ASP A 106 9.16 -4.18 -9.83
N PRO A 107 8.18 -3.53 -10.50
CA PRO A 107 6.86 -3.25 -9.92
C PRO A 107 6.03 -4.49 -9.62
N TRP A 108 6.33 -5.62 -10.26
CA TRP A 108 5.53 -6.85 -10.20
C TRP A 108 6.17 -7.92 -9.33
N ASP A 109 7.26 -7.58 -8.64
CA ASP A 109 7.80 -8.45 -7.61
C ASP A 109 6.85 -8.43 -6.41
N GLU A 110 6.07 -9.51 -6.31
CA GLU A 110 5.10 -9.79 -5.24
C GLU A 110 5.69 -10.69 -4.16
N THR A 111 6.95 -11.13 -4.29
CA THR A 111 7.55 -12.05 -3.32
C THR A 111 7.72 -11.42 -1.94
N GLU A 112 7.87 -10.09 -1.89
CA GLU A 112 7.90 -9.31 -0.66
C GLU A 112 7.24 -7.95 -0.81
N MET A 113 6.93 -7.32 0.34
CA MET A 113 6.41 -5.96 0.37
C MET A 113 7.48 -4.99 -0.14
N GLN A 114 7.13 -4.23 -1.17
CA GLN A 114 8.06 -3.30 -1.81
C GLN A 114 8.49 -2.19 -0.83
N SER A 115 9.79 -1.99 -0.72
CA SER A 115 10.36 -0.96 0.14
C SER A 115 9.93 0.45 -0.29
N PRO A 116 9.51 1.32 0.64
CA PRO A 116 9.29 2.74 0.37
C PRO A 116 10.58 3.52 0.09
N ASN A 117 11.77 2.95 0.32
CA ASN A 117 13.06 3.53 -0.08
C ASN A 117 13.25 3.40 -1.60
N ASN A 118 12.36 4.03 -2.35
CA ASN A 118 12.26 3.87 -3.78
C ASN A 118 11.66 5.13 -4.40
N PHE A 119 12.51 5.89 -5.06
CA PHE A 119 12.20 7.22 -5.58
C PHE A 119 12.35 7.26 -7.10
N LYS A 120 11.56 8.12 -7.75
CA LYS A 120 11.60 8.28 -9.20
C LYS A 120 12.76 9.16 -9.67
N THR A 121 13.15 10.13 -8.83
CA THR A 121 14.21 11.10 -9.15
C THR A 121 15.23 11.14 -8.01
N ARG A 122 16.45 11.56 -8.35
CA ARG A 122 17.54 11.69 -7.39
C ARG A 122 17.21 12.76 -6.34
N GLU A 123 16.66 13.88 -6.80
CA GLU A 123 16.36 15.05 -5.98
C GLU A 123 15.32 14.72 -4.91
N HIS A 124 14.33 13.88 -5.24
CA HIS A 124 13.35 13.40 -4.27
C HIS A 124 14.00 12.49 -3.23
N CYS A 125 14.87 11.57 -3.65
CA CYS A 125 15.60 10.72 -2.72
C CYS A 125 16.47 11.54 -1.76
N GLU A 126 17.20 12.52 -2.28
CA GLU A 126 18.11 13.36 -1.49
C GLU A 126 17.32 14.25 -0.50
N SER A 127 16.27 14.94 -0.96
CA SER A 127 15.43 15.76 -0.07
C SER A 127 14.64 14.94 0.96
N TYR A 128 14.40 13.65 0.72
CA TYR A 128 13.65 12.80 1.66
C TYR A 128 14.54 12.14 2.72
N CYS A 129 15.78 11.77 2.37
CA CYS A 129 16.67 10.98 3.23
C CYS A 129 17.91 11.71 3.75
N ARG A 130 18.26 12.85 3.15
CA ARG A 130 19.51 13.58 3.44
C ARG A 130 19.27 14.83 4.29
N ASP A 131 18.01 15.30 4.36
CA ASP A 131 17.52 16.36 5.26
C ASP A 131 17.03 15.77 6.60
#